data_AF-A0A3A8QS63-F1
#
_entry.id   AF-A0A3A8QS63-F1
#
_cell.length_a   1.000
_cell.length_b   1.000
_cell.length_c   1.000
_cell.angle_alpha   90.00
_cell.angle_beta   90.00
_cell.angle_gamma   90.00
#
_symmetry.space_group_name_H-M   'P 1'
#
loop_
_entity.id
_entity.type
_entity.pdbx_description
1 polymer ?
#
loop_
_entity_poly.entity_id
_entity_poly.type
_entity_poly.pdbx_seq_one_letter_code
_entity_poly.pdbx_strand_id
1 'polypeptide(L)'
;MTPPTQPRDWDELEHRVVTWDPLPDTVLCPRCGSPVRIEYSHWGALASAGIDCTGCSRAVRLCRFPAKAERSAGPEPTAPVPGAQRLLVVEQTFDIQNRGIIVVPDVDLGARAQVELRVALRRPDGDVLRAVALAQVPLGGRSRPRHVLCFRTLSKQDIPPGTEVWLLGEVEAPEAR
;
A
#
# COMPACT_ATOMS: atom_id res chain seq x y z
N MET A 1 31.12 -9.07 6.57
CA MET A 1 30.49 -8.26 5.50
C MET A 1 31.34 -7.02 5.31
N THR A 2 31.76 -6.73 4.08
CA THR A 2 32.56 -5.54 3.78
C THR A 2 31.66 -4.30 3.80
N PRO A 3 32.04 -3.19 4.44
CA PRO A 3 31.22 -1.98 4.45
C PRO A 3 31.06 -1.43 3.02
N PRO A 4 29.88 -0.87 2.66
CA PRO A 4 29.65 -0.29 1.35
C PRO A 4 30.56 0.92 1.12
N THR A 5 31.08 1.05 -0.10
CA THR A 5 32.00 2.14 -0.49
C THR A 5 31.25 3.45 -0.72
N GLN A 6 31.95 4.58 -0.54
CA GLN A 6 31.44 5.90 -0.90
C GLN A 6 31.18 5.99 -2.42
N PRO A 7 30.11 6.67 -2.85
CA PRO A 7 29.89 6.97 -4.27
C PRO A 7 31.00 7.88 -4.80
N ARG A 8 31.44 7.68 -6.04
CA ARG A 8 32.51 8.45 -6.66
C ARG A 8 32.05 9.80 -7.17
N ASP A 9 30.80 9.89 -7.59
CA ASP A 9 30.17 11.10 -8.12
C ASP A 9 28.66 11.13 -7.81
N TRP A 10 28.01 12.22 -8.23
CA TRP A 10 26.57 12.42 -7.99
C TRP A 10 25.69 11.46 -8.76
N ASP A 11 26.13 11.00 -9.93
CA ASP A 11 25.33 10.14 -10.80
C ASP A 11 25.37 8.69 -10.27
N GLU A 12 26.51 8.24 -9.73
CA GLU A 12 26.61 6.99 -8.97
C GLU A 12 25.73 7.00 -7.72
N LEU A 13 25.75 8.12 -6.96
CA LEU A 13 24.89 8.25 -5.78
C LEU A 13 23.40 8.20 -6.16
N GLU A 14 23.00 8.95 -7.18
CA GLU A 14 21.64 8.95 -7.71
C GLU A 14 21.22 7.56 -8.18
N HIS A 15 22.09 6.87 -8.93
CA HIS A 15 21.84 5.50 -9.36
C HIS A 15 21.59 4.58 -8.16
N ARG A 16 22.49 4.60 -7.15
CA ARG A 16 22.36 3.76 -5.95
C ARG A 16 21.11 4.07 -5.13
N VAL A 17 20.72 5.35 -5.06
CA VAL A 17 19.47 5.76 -4.40
C VAL A 17 18.24 5.22 -5.15
N VAL A 18 18.25 5.26 -6.48
CA VAL A 18 17.16 4.77 -7.34
C VAL A 18 17.08 3.24 -7.34
N THR A 19 18.22 2.54 -7.34
CA THR A 19 18.30 1.07 -7.32
C THR A 19 18.21 0.48 -5.91
N TRP A 20 18.26 1.33 -4.88
CA TRP A 20 18.31 0.94 -3.47
C TRP A 20 19.54 0.08 -3.13
N ASP A 21 20.65 0.38 -3.77
CA ASP A 21 21.92 -0.24 -3.42
C ASP A 21 22.39 0.27 -2.06
N PRO A 22 23.02 -0.61 -1.24
CA PRO A 22 23.43 -0.24 0.11
C PRO A 22 24.40 0.94 0.06
N LEU A 23 24.16 1.96 0.88
CA LEU A 23 25.00 3.15 1.05
C LEU A 23 25.77 3.07 2.38
N PRO A 24 26.92 3.75 2.51
CA PRO A 24 27.58 3.90 3.80
C PRO A 24 26.71 4.67 4.79
N ASP A 25 26.90 4.43 6.09
CA ASP A 25 26.14 5.07 7.18
C ASP A 25 26.17 6.60 7.10
N THR A 26 27.26 7.15 6.57
CA THR A 26 27.37 8.58 6.24
C THR A 26 27.82 8.71 4.79
N VAL A 27 26.96 9.29 3.95
CA VAL A 27 27.29 9.60 2.55
C VAL A 27 27.95 10.98 2.51
N LEU A 28 29.11 11.07 1.86
CA LEU A 28 29.84 12.31 1.69
C LEU A 28 29.67 12.85 0.27
N CYS A 29 29.60 14.19 0.16
CA CYS A 29 29.51 14.87 -1.12
C CYS A 29 30.81 14.66 -1.89
N PRO A 30 30.77 14.12 -3.12
CA PRO A 30 31.99 13.87 -3.91
C PRO A 30 32.72 15.16 -4.31
N ARG A 31 32.06 16.33 -4.19
CA ARG A 31 32.62 17.64 -4.53
C ARG A 31 33.28 18.38 -3.37
N CYS A 32 32.67 18.37 -2.19
CA CYS A 32 33.14 19.16 -1.03
C CYS A 32 33.42 18.34 0.23
N GLY A 33 33.17 17.02 0.20
CA GLY A 33 33.36 16.13 1.35
C GLY A 33 32.37 16.33 2.50
N SER A 34 31.41 17.26 2.39
CA SER A 34 30.40 17.50 3.43
C SER A 34 29.35 16.39 3.45
N PRO A 35 28.67 16.15 4.58
CA PRO A 35 27.60 15.15 4.66
C PRO A 35 26.45 15.45 3.68
N VAL A 36 25.94 14.39 3.08
CA VAL A 36 24.76 14.42 2.21
C VAL A 36 23.58 13.83 2.97
N ARG A 37 22.48 14.59 3.01
CA ARG A 37 21.19 14.15 3.54
C ARG A 37 20.38 13.55 2.40
N ILE A 38 19.83 12.36 2.62
CA ILE A 38 18.95 11.69 1.67
C ILE A 38 17.60 11.49 2.36
N GLU A 39 16.55 12.07 1.79
CA GLU A 39 15.19 11.96 2.30
C GLU A 39 14.32 11.18 1.32
N TYR A 40 13.79 10.05 1.77
CA TYR A 40 12.86 9.26 0.99
C TYR A 40 11.42 9.67 1.30
N SER A 41 10.58 9.74 0.27
CA SER A 41 9.16 10.04 0.37
C SER A 41 8.36 9.10 -0.54
N HIS A 42 7.24 8.59 -0.05
CA HIS A 42 6.38 7.66 -0.76
C HIS A 42 5.02 8.29 -1.07
N TRP A 43 4.58 8.16 -2.32
CA TRP A 43 3.30 8.64 -2.82
C TRP A 43 2.61 7.53 -3.64
N GLY A 44 2.06 6.54 -2.94
CA GLY A 44 1.44 5.37 -3.58
C GLY A 44 2.49 4.53 -4.32
N ALA A 45 2.30 4.33 -5.64
CA ALA A 45 3.21 3.56 -6.48
C ALA A 45 4.52 4.30 -6.86
N LEU A 46 4.66 5.57 -6.46
CA LEU A 46 5.82 6.38 -6.74
C LEU A 46 6.63 6.63 -5.47
N ALA A 47 7.94 6.46 -5.56
CA ALA A 47 8.87 6.95 -4.56
C ALA A 47 9.67 8.12 -5.13
N SER A 48 10.04 9.03 -4.25
CA SER A 48 10.97 10.10 -4.55
C SER A 48 12.04 10.16 -3.46
N ALA A 49 13.26 10.50 -3.85
CA ALA A 49 14.32 10.83 -2.92
C ALA A 49 14.80 12.26 -3.17
N GLY A 50 14.89 13.06 -2.12
CA GLY A 50 15.60 14.33 -2.10
C GLY A 50 17.03 14.09 -1.61
N ILE A 51 18.01 14.54 -2.37
CA ILE A 51 19.43 14.46 -2.00
C ILE A 51 19.94 15.89 -1.81
N ASP A 52 20.40 16.24 -0.61
CA ASP A 52 20.84 17.57 -0.23
C ASP A 52 22.26 17.53 0.36
N CYS A 53 23.16 18.34 -0.19
CA CYS A 53 24.50 18.53 0.36
C CYS A 53 24.55 19.74 1.31
N THR A 54 24.81 19.46 2.59
CA THR A 54 24.95 20.49 3.64
C THR A 54 26.03 21.54 3.39
N GLY A 55 27.05 21.25 2.57
CA GLY A 55 28.13 22.18 2.26
C GLY A 55 28.02 22.88 0.90
N CYS A 56 27.09 22.46 0.03
CA CYS A 56 26.92 23.04 -1.30
C CYS A 56 25.55 23.72 -1.40
N SER A 57 25.52 25.05 -1.55
CA SER A 57 24.30 25.87 -1.61
C SER A 57 23.32 25.58 -2.77
N ARG A 58 23.59 24.57 -3.61
CA ARG A 58 22.82 24.29 -4.85
C ARG A 58 22.59 22.81 -5.16
N ALA A 59 23.04 21.87 -4.33
CA ALA A 59 23.01 20.46 -4.70
C ALA A 59 21.78 19.74 -4.13
N VAL A 60 20.59 20.26 -4.43
CA VAL A 60 19.33 19.55 -4.20
C VAL A 60 18.98 18.79 -5.48
N ARG A 61 19.05 17.46 -5.46
CA ARG A 61 18.60 16.60 -6.55
C ARG A 61 17.36 15.82 -6.13
N LEU A 62 16.40 15.71 -7.04
CA LEU A 62 15.13 15.03 -6.82
C LEU A 62 15.03 13.86 -7.78
N CYS A 63 15.20 12.65 -7.25
CA CYS A 63 15.12 11.43 -8.03
C CYS A 63 13.69 10.88 -7.91
N ARG A 64 13.06 10.54 -9.03
CA ARG A 64 11.77 9.84 -9.06
C ARG A 64 11.98 8.44 -9.60
N PHE A 65 11.49 7.46 -8.87
CA PHE A 65 11.61 6.07 -9.25
C PHE A 65 10.33 5.34 -8.87
N PRO A 66 9.99 4.23 -9.55
CA PRO A 66 8.94 3.37 -9.06
C PRO A 66 9.28 3.05 -7.61
N ALA A 67 8.32 3.26 -6.69
CA ALA A 67 8.49 2.80 -5.32
C ALA A 67 8.93 1.35 -5.45
N LYS A 68 10.09 1.01 -4.87
CA LYS A 68 10.71 -0.30 -5.00
C LYS A 68 9.56 -1.29 -4.98
N ALA A 69 9.29 -1.93 -6.12
CA ALA A 69 8.60 -3.19 -6.09
C ALA A 69 9.62 -4.04 -5.34
N GLU A 70 9.56 -4.01 -4.01
CA GLU A 70 10.17 -5.03 -3.19
C GLU A 70 9.81 -6.29 -3.92
N ARG A 71 10.87 -6.92 -4.47
CA ARG A 71 10.76 -8.19 -5.13
C ARG A 71 9.87 -9.02 -4.24
N SER A 72 8.82 -9.54 -4.84
CA SER A 72 7.87 -10.48 -4.31
C SER A 72 8.57 -11.61 -3.53
N ALA A 73 8.99 -11.34 -2.30
CA ALA A 73 8.55 -12.13 -1.19
C ALA A 73 7.17 -11.55 -0.89
N GLY A 74 6.14 -12.04 -1.58
CA GLY A 74 4.83 -11.98 -0.97
C GLY A 74 5.01 -12.52 0.46
N PRO A 75 4.44 -11.89 1.49
CA PRO A 75 4.57 -12.41 2.84
C PRO A 75 4.30 -13.90 2.76
N GLU A 76 5.29 -14.70 3.18
CA GLU A 76 5.15 -16.14 3.33
C GLU A 76 3.75 -16.36 3.90
N PRO A 77 2.86 -17.13 3.22
CA PRO A 77 1.42 -17.03 3.42
C PRO A 77 1.10 -17.16 4.91
N THR A 78 0.96 -16.01 5.57
CA THR A 78 0.75 -15.95 7.00
C THR A 78 -0.55 -16.73 7.22
N ALA A 79 -0.55 -17.61 8.21
CA ALA A 79 -1.59 -18.61 8.41
C ALA A 79 -2.99 -18.00 8.14
N PRO A 80 -3.87 -18.73 7.41
CA PRO A 80 -5.20 -18.22 7.08
C PRO A 80 -5.93 -17.83 8.36
N VAL A 81 -6.75 -16.78 8.30
CA VAL A 81 -7.63 -16.43 9.41
C VAL A 81 -8.52 -17.66 9.68
N PRO A 82 -8.43 -18.31 10.86
CA PRO A 82 -9.11 -19.59 11.09
C PRO A 82 -10.62 -19.45 10.90
N GLY A 83 -11.20 -20.33 10.07
CA GLY A 83 -12.64 -20.33 9.78
C GLY A 83 -13.14 -19.23 8.84
N ALA A 84 -12.23 -18.48 8.19
CA ALA A 84 -12.60 -17.38 7.29
C ALA A 84 -12.18 -17.65 5.83
N GLN A 85 -12.98 -17.15 4.88
CA GLN A 85 -12.69 -17.23 3.45
C GLN A 85 -12.06 -15.93 2.96
N ARG A 86 -10.87 -15.98 2.34
CA ARG A 86 -10.28 -14.77 1.74
C ARG A 86 -11.11 -14.33 0.53
N LEU A 87 -11.54 -13.06 0.54
CA LEU A 87 -12.32 -12.44 -0.53
C LEU A 87 -11.41 -11.80 -1.59
N LEU A 88 -10.49 -10.95 -1.15
CA LEU A 88 -9.60 -10.18 -2.03
C LEU A 88 -8.34 -9.71 -1.30
N VAL A 89 -7.36 -9.24 -2.07
CA VAL A 89 -6.24 -8.43 -1.57
C VAL A 89 -6.43 -7.02 -2.14
N VAL A 90 -6.39 -6.01 -1.28
CA VAL A 90 -6.64 -4.61 -1.67
C VAL A 90 -5.48 -4.11 -2.51
N GLU A 91 -5.76 -3.78 -3.77
CA GLU A 91 -4.80 -3.14 -4.67
C GLU A 91 -4.86 -1.62 -4.55
N GLN A 92 -6.07 -1.08 -4.40
CA GLN A 92 -6.30 0.36 -4.32
C GLN A 92 -7.55 0.68 -3.51
N THR A 93 -7.56 1.88 -2.90
CA THR A 93 -8.70 2.42 -2.17
C THR A 93 -9.14 3.77 -2.74
N PHE A 94 -10.45 3.99 -2.79
CA PHE A 94 -11.08 5.23 -3.19
C PHE A 94 -11.94 5.75 -2.04
N ASP A 95 -11.73 6.99 -1.64
CA ASP A 95 -12.59 7.64 -0.66
C ASP A 95 -13.69 8.41 -1.41
N ILE A 96 -14.93 8.06 -1.12
CA ILE A 96 -16.10 8.75 -1.63
C ILE A 96 -16.75 9.46 -0.47
N GLN A 97 -16.75 10.79 -0.53
CA GLN A 97 -17.39 11.65 0.46
C GLN A 97 -18.82 11.17 0.73
N ASN A 98 -19.16 11.04 2.02
CA ASN A 98 -20.46 10.57 2.52
C ASN A 98 -20.84 9.12 2.17
N ARG A 99 -19.93 8.33 1.58
CA ARG A 99 -20.14 6.90 1.31
C ARG A 99 -19.12 6.01 2.01
N GLY A 100 -17.90 6.50 2.21
CA GLY A 100 -16.80 5.77 2.85
C GLY A 100 -15.76 5.27 1.84
N ILE A 101 -14.90 4.34 2.28
CA ILE A 101 -13.82 3.79 1.47
C ILE A 101 -14.31 2.64 0.62
N ILE A 102 -14.10 2.71 -0.69
CA ILE A 102 -14.26 1.59 -1.62
C ILE A 102 -12.89 0.96 -1.87
N VAL A 103 -12.84 -0.36 -1.89
CA VAL A 103 -11.63 -1.13 -2.23
C VAL A 103 -11.75 -1.80 -3.59
N VAL A 104 -10.59 -2.03 -4.22
CA VAL A 104 -10.41 -2.74 -5.50
C VAL A 104 -9.42 -3.89 -5.27
N PRO A 105 -9.61 -5.07 -5.89
CA PRO A 105 -10.57 -5.41 -6.94
C PRO A 105 -12.02 -5.64 -6.45
N ASP A 106 -12.92 -5.91 -7.39
CA ASP A 106 -14.30 -6.29 -7.17
C ASP A 106 -14.46 -7.80 -6.92
N VAL A 107 -15.41 -8.19 -6.07
CA VAL A 107 -15.64 -9.59 -5.67
C VAL A 107 -16.93 -10.15 -6.25
N ASP A 108 -16.91 -11.43 -6.58
CA ASP A 108 -18.12 -12.17 -6.99
C ASP A 108 -18.74 -12.80 -5.74
N LEU A 109 -19.95 -12.33 -5.39
CA LEU A 109 -20.75 -12.83 -4.27
C LEU A 109 -22.07 -13.42 -4.78
N GLY A 110 -22.13 -13.80 -6.06
CA GLY A 110 -23.33 -14.31 -6.70
C GLY A 110 -24.33 -13.22 -7.09
N ALA A 111 -25.62 -13.59 -7.13
CA ALA A 111 -26.70 -12.76 -7.71
C ALA A 111 -27.25 -11.67 -6.76
N ARG A 112 -26.65 -11.48 -5.57
CA ARG A 112 -27.12 -10.47 -4.62
C ARG A 112 -26.84 -9.08 -5.18
N ALA A 113 -27.76 -8.14 -4.98
CA ALA A 113 -27.53 -6.75 -5.38
C ALA A 113 -26.71 -6.00 -4.33
N GLN A 114 -26.97 -6.32 -3.05
CA GLN A 114 -26.37 -5.68 -1.89
C GLN A 114 -26.36 -6.64 -0.70
N VAL A 115 -25.26 -6.70 0.05
CA VAL A 115 -25.14 -7.51 1.28
C VAL A 115 -24.12 -6.89 2.23
N GLU A 116 -24.37 -6.95 3.53
CA GLU A 116 -23.41 -6.56 4.57
C GLU A 116 -22.60 -7.78 5.04
N LEU A 117 -21.29 -7.64 5.04
CA LEU A 117 -20.34 -8.71 5.37
C LEU A 117 -19.57 -8.34 6.62
N ARG A 118 -19.48 -9.27 7.57
CA ARG A 118 -18.49 -9.21 8.66
C ARG A 118 -17.16 -9.67 8.08
N VAL A 119 -16.14 -8.82 8.16
CA VAL A 119 -14.82 -9.11 7.60
C VAL A 119 -13.71 -8.87 8.61
N ALA A 120 -12.62 -9.61 8.44
CA ALA A 120 -11.32 -9.31 9.03
C ALA A 120 -10.40 -8.72 7.94
N LEU A 121 -9.78 -7.60 8.25
CA LEU A 121 -8.80 -6.90 7.43
C LEU A 121 -7.42 -7.18 8.02
N ARG A 122 -6.61 -7.94 7.31
CA ARG A 122 -5.21 -8.18 7.69
C ARG A 122 -4.32 -7.20 6.94
N ARG A 123 -3.75 -6.24 7.66
CA ARG A 123 -2.86 -5.22 7.10
C ARG A 123 -1.48 -5.82 6.75
N PRO A 124 -0.70 -5.18 5.86
CA PRO A 124 0.64 -5.64 5.50
C PRO A 124 1.63 -5.69 6.67
N ASP A 125 1.43 -4.88 7.70
CA ASP A 125 2.21 -4.88 8.95
C ASP A 125 1.89 -6.08 9.86
N GLY A 126 0.87 -6.87 9.52
CA GLY A 126 0.43 -8.05 10.28
C GLY A 126 -0.77 -7.80 11.19
N ASP A 127 -1.19 -6.54 11.40
CA ASP A 127 -2.32 -6.22 12.27
C ASP A 127 -3.65 -6.69 11.65
N VAL A 128 -4.57 -7.09 12.52
CA VAL A 128 -5.91 -7.55 12.12
C VAL A 128 -6.99 -6.67 12.71
N LEU A 129 -7.77 -6.03 11.82
CA LEU A 129 -8.91 -5.20 12.18
C LEU A 129 -10.22 -5.89 11.78
N ARG A 130 -11.24 -5.88 12.65
CA ARG A 130 -12.59 -6.37 12.30
C ARG A 130 -13.47 -5.21 11.86
N ALA A 131 -14.24 -5.41 10.79
CA ALA A 131 -15.11 -4.38 10.24
C ALA A 131 -16.36 -4.97 9.57
N VAL A 132 -17.32 -4.10 9.26
CA VAL A 132 -18.47 -4.42 8.39
C VAL A 132 -18.23 -3.77 7.04
N ALA A 133 -18.31 -4.57 5.97
CA ALA A 133 -18.22 -4.12 4.59
C ALA A 133 -19.60 -4.19 3.95
N LEU A 134 -20.02 -3.11 3.29
CA LEU A 134 -21.18 -3.12 2.41
C LEU A 134 -20.72 -3.54 1.01
N ALA A 135 -21.12 -4.74 0.58
CA ALA A 135 -20.93 -5.22 -0.78
C ALA A 135 -22.11 -4.78 -1.65
N GLN A 136 -21.85 -4.13 -2.77
CA GLN A 136 -22.88 -3.59 -3.66
C GLN A 136 -22.47 -3.71 -5.12
N VAL A 137 -23.41 -4.00 -6.01
CA VAL A 137 -23.18 -4.00 -7.46
C VAL A 137 -23.28 -2.57 -8.01
N PRO A 138 -22.24 -2.02 -8.66
CA PRO A 138 -22.32 -0.71 -9.30
C PRO A 138 -23.39 -0.67 -10.40
N LEU A 139 -24.13 0.43 -10.51
CA LEU A 139 -25.11 0.65 -11.59
C LEU A 139 -24.37 0.83 -12.94
N GLY A 140 -24.71 0.04 -13.97
CA GLY A 140 -24.12 0.13 -15.33
C GLY A 140 -23.60 -1.20 -15.89
N GLY A 141 -24.42 -2.25 -15.84
CA GLY A 141 -24.04 -3.66 -15.78
C GLY A 141 -22.98 -4.22 -16.74
N ARG A 142 -22.08 -5.03 -16.16
CA ARG A 142 -21.37 -6.14 -16.82
C ARG A 142 -22.26 -7.39 -16.78
N SER A 143 -22.02 -8.36 -17.66
CA SER A 143 -22.79 -9.62 -17.74
C SER A 143 -22.69 -10.52 -16.49
N ARG A 144 -21.79 -10.22 -15.55
CA ARG A 144 -21.68 -10.88 -14.24
C ARG A 144 -21.69 -9.84 -13.12
N PRO A 145 -22.51 -10.02 -12.07
CA PRO A 145 -22.55 -9.11 -10.93
C PRO A 145 -21.20 -9.13 -10.21
N ARG A 146 -20.58 -7.97 -10.14
CA ARG A 146 -19.33 -7.74 -9.42
C ARG A 146 -19.61 -6.73 -8.32
N HIS A 147 -19.23 -7.09 -7.10
CA HIS A 147 -19.49 -6.28 -5.93
C HIS A 147 -18.26 -5.46 -5.59
N VAL A 148 -18.47 -4.16 -5.39
CA VAL A 148 -17.48 -3.34 -4.72
C VAL A 148 -17.72 -3.43 -3.22
N LEU A 149 -16.66 -3.56 -2.43
CA LEU A 149 -16.74 -3.52 -0.97
C LEU A 149 -16.56 -2.09 -0.50
N CYS A 150 -17.45 -1.63 0.38
CA CYS A 150 -17.47 -0.27 0.91
C CYS A 150 -17.44 -0.27 2.45
N PHE A 151 -16.50 0.46 3.03
CA PHE A 151 -16.29 0.59 4.47
C PHE A 151 -16.63 2.01 4.91
N ARG A 152 -17.76 2.15 5.63
CA ARG A 152 -18.28 3.47 6.04
C ARG A 152 -17.54 4.10 7.21
N THR A 153 -16.96 3.28 8.08
CA THR A 153 -16.33 3.71 9.34
C THR A 153 -14.82 3.73 9.30
N LEU A 154 -14.21 3.33 8.17
CA LEU A 154 -12.77 3.22 8.02
C LEU A 154 -12.23 4.32 7.13
N SER A 155 -10.95 4.65 7.30
CA SER A 155 -10.21 5.61 6.48
C SER A 155 -9.22 4.90 5.54
N LYS A 156 -8.62 5.65 4.61
CA LYS A 156 -7.54 5.14 3.75
C LYS A 156 -6.34 4.61 4.54
N GLN A 157 -6.06 5.20 5.71
CA GLN A 157 -4.95 4.77 6.56
C GLN A 157 -5.22 3.40 7.18
N ASP A 158 -6.49 3.05 7.34
CA ASP A 158 -6.87 1.77 7.95
C ASP A 158 -6.76 0.58 6.98
N ILE A 159 -6.78 0.86 5.69
CA ILE A 159 -6.81 -0.13 4.60
C ILE A 159 -5.74 0.22 3.55
N PRO A 160 -4.45 0.17 3.90
CA PRO A 160 -3.40 0.38 2.91
C PRO A 160 -3.43 -0.71 1.81
N PRO A 161 -2.87 -0.45 0.61
CA PRO A 161 -2.63 -1.48 -0.39
C PRO A 161 -1.88 -2.69 0.20
N GLY A 162 -2.23 -3.89 -0.26
CA GLY A 162 -1.76 -5.16 0.29
C GLY A 162 -2.60 -5.70 1.45
N THR A 163 -3.58 -4.95 1.96
CA THR A 163 -4.51 -5.45 2.99
C THR A 163 -5.33 -6.62 2.45
N GLU A 164 -5.38 -7.72 3.18
CA GLU A 164 -6.23 -8.85 2.83
C GLU A 164 -7.59 -8.76 3.49
N VAL A 165 -8.65 -9.02 2.73
CA VAL A 165 -10.03 -9.02 3.24
C VAL A 165 -10.52 -10.46 3.36
N TRP A 166 -10.91 -10.85 4.57
CA TRP A 166 -11.38 -12.20 4.92
C TRP A 166 -12.83 -12.16 5.38
N LEU A 167 -13.69 -12.96 4.78
CA LEU A 167 -15.10 -13.12 5.15
C LEU A 167 -15.22 -13.95 6.44
N LEU A 168 -15.86 -13.36 7.45
CA LEU A 168 -16.21 -14.03 8.71
C LEU A 168 -17.67 -14.51 8.72
N GLY A 169 -18.52 -13.92 7.88
CA GLY A 169 -19.93 -14.23 7.77
C GLY A 169 -20.75 -13.05 7.26
N GLU A 170 -22.02 -13.27 6.98
CA GLU A 170 -22.96 -12.22 6.64
C GLU A 170 -23.53 -11.59 7.91
N VAL A 171 -23.87 -10.30 7.87
CA VAL A 171 -24.68 -9.69 8.91
C VAL A 171 -26.13 -10.10 8.62
N GLU A 172 -26.73 -10.92 9.49
CA GLU A 172 -28.17 -11.18 9.42
C GLU A 172 -28.90 -9.83 9.48
N ALA A 173 -29.68 -9.53 8.44
CA ALA A 173 -30.55 -8.38 8.47
C ALA A 173 -31.50 -8.55 9.67
N PRO A 174 -31.72 -7.51 10.49
CA PRO A 174 -32.76 -7.60 11.51
C PRO A 174 -34.08 -7.89 10.79
N GLU A 175 -34.74 -9.01 11.13
CA GLU A 175 -36.09 -9.31 10.67
C GLU A 175 -36.95 -8.09 11.00
N ALA A 176 -37.43 -7.41 9.96
CA ALA A 176 -38.43 -6.36 10.10
C ALA A 176 -39.70 -7.03 10.65
N ARG A 177 -40.01 -6.78 11.92
CA ARG A 177 -41.33 -7.05 12.51
C ARG A 177 -42.32 -5.98 12.10
#